data_AF-R0H416-F1
#
_entry.id   AF-R0H416-F1
#
_cell.length_a   1.000
_cell.length_b   1.000
_cell.length_c   1.000
_cell.angle_alpha   90.00
_cell.angle_beta   90.00
_cell.angle_gamma   90.00
#
_symmetry.space_group_name_H-M   'P 1'
#
loop_
_entity.id
_entity.type
_entity.pdbx_description
1 polymer ?
#
loop_
_entity_poly.entity_id
_entity_poly.type
_entity_poly.pdbx_seq_one_letter_code
_entity_poly.pdbx_strand_id
1 'polypeptide(L)'
;MSNMIVKNQLRSISLPSRSHPSTTGIEEALHKVKKINTTTDSSESILMSLAGLEELYNCTDEFLKMGLTQRVMSSSDGSEFMEEMLDGSLRLMDICSVSRDLMVETHEHVRDVQSCVRRKKVAGGGDQLDKKHERKLLGSLKNIDGRLSLSSSLNNGEQDEHLVAVMDAMRGVVSVSVSVLRSFLEFLSGRQSNIKSKLASVLKKKKVHHDEGTKNELESLDSAICCSRDDLQKKLEDVDMSIDKFEKNLEGLFRRLIRTRA
;
A
#
# COMPACT_ATOMS: atom_id res chain seq x y z
N MET A 1 62.05 12.69 -20.21
CA MET A 1 60.74 13.37 -20.09
C MET A 1 59.66 12.32 -20.24
N SER A 2 58.82 12.18 -19.22
CA SER A 2 57.97 11.02 -18.97
C SER A 2 56.75 10.99 -19.89
N ASN A 3 56.54 9.90 -20.63
CA ASN A 3 55.31 9.67 -21.39
C ASN A 3 54.19 9.25 -20.44
N MET A 4 53.17 10.11 -20.32
CA MET A 4 51.96 9.85 -19.55
C MET A 4 51.01 9.01 -20.42
N ILE A 5 50.93 7.71 -20.13
CA ILE A 5 49.92 6.83 -20.75
C ILE A 5 48.55 7.24 -20.20
N VAL A 6 47.77 7.92 -21.02
CA VAL A 6 46.36 8.19 -20.75
C VAL A 6 45.61 6.86 -20.82
N LYS A 7 45.33 6.25 -19.65
CA LYS A 7 44.37 5.15 -19.54
C LYS A 7 42.98 5.71 -19.86
N ASN A 8 42.55 5.57 -21.11
CA ASN A 8 41.13 5.71 -21.44
C ASN A 8 40.37 4.53 -20.79
N GLN A 9 39.76 4.77 -19.63
CA GLN A 9 38.66 3.93 -19.15
C GLN A 9 37.49 4.11 -20.12
N LEU A 10 37.38 3.20 -21.08
CA LEU A 10 36.13 2.98 -21.82
C LEU A 10 35.08 2.57 -20.79
N ARG A 11 34.29 3.54 -20.31
CA ARG A 11 33.05 3.27 -19.60
C ARG A 11 32.13 2.57 -20.58
N SER A 12 31.84 1.29 -20.33
CA SER A 12 30.82 0.54 -21.06
C SER A 12 29.51 1.31 -20.99
N ILE A 13 29.06 1.81 -22.14
CA ILE A 13 27.71 2.34 -22.31
C ILE A 13 26.78 1.15 -22.54
N SER A 14 26.41 0.43 -21.48
CA SER A 14 25.31 -0.52 -21.57
C SER A 14 24.07 0.29 -21.91
N LEU A 15 23.63 0.22 -23.17
CA LEU A 15 22.27 0.62 -23.51
C LEU A 15 21.33 -0.19 -22.60
N PRO A 16 20.27 0.44 -22.04
CA PRO A 16 19.28 -0.33 -21.30
C PRO A 16 18.81 -1.49 -22.20
N SER A 17 18.76 -2.70 -21.62
CA SER A 17 18.23 -3.87 -22.30
C SER A 17 16.91 -3.49 -22.95
N ARG A 18 16.79 -3.71 -24.27
CA ARG A 18 15.54 -3.40 -24.97
C ARG A 18 14.43 -4.26 -24.37
N SER A 19 13.40 -3.62 -23.84
CA SER A 19 12.15 -4.28 -23.47
C SER A 19 11.60 -5.09 -24.62
N HIS A 20 10.99 -6.24 -24.33
CA HIS A 20 10.35 -7.02 -25.36
C HIS A 20 9.11 -6.25 -25.87
N PRO A 21 8.84 -6.20 -27.20
CA PRO A 21 7.73 -5.40 -27.73
C PRO A 21 6.36 -5.76 -27.15
N SER A 22 6.16 -7.00 -26.71
CA SER A 22 4.92 -7.46 -26.09
C SER A 22 4.76 -7.02 -24.62
N THR A 23 5.85 -6.71 -23.91
CA THR A 23 5.83 -6.36 -22.47
C THR A 23 5.90 -4.86 -22.21
N THR A 24 6.11 -4.03 -23.24
CA THR A 24 6.35 -2.59 -23.07
C THR A 24 5.21 -1.88 -22.32
N GLY A 25 3.95 -2.19 -22.63
CA GLY A 25 2.81 -1.54 -21.97
C GLY A 25 2.68 -1.87 -20.48
N ILE A 26 2.95 -3.12 -20.08
CA ILE A 26 2.89 -3.53 -18.67
C ILE A 26 4.09 -2.99 -17.89
N GLU A 27 5.26 -2.90 -18.52
CA GLU A 27 6.46 -2.28 -17.93
C GLU A 27 6.30 -0.77 -17.68
N GLU A 28 5.64 -0.05 -18.59
CA GLU A 28 5.31 1.36 -18.40
C GLU A 28 4.36 1.56 -17.20
N ALA A 29 3.31 0.73 -17.10
CA ALA A 29 2.39 0.74 -15.96
C ALA A 29 3.13 0.43 -14.64
N LEU A 30 4.04 -0.56 -14.65
CA LEU A 30 4.89 -0.89 -13.50
C LEU A 30 5.73 0.29 -13.05
N HIS A 31 6.44 0.92 -13.99
CA HIS A 31 7.30 2.05 -13.69
C HIS A 31 6.50 3.23 -13.12
N LYS A 32 5.29 3.48 -13.63
CA LYS A 32 4.38 4.51 -13.10
C LYS A 32 4.04 4.28 -11.64
N VAL A 33 3.58 3.07 -11.27
CA VAL A 33 3.21 2.76 -9.88
C VAL A 33 4.44 2.81 -8.96
N LYS A 34 5.57 2.25 -9.40
CA LYS A 34 6.82 2.25 -8.63
C LYS A 34 7.29 3.68 -8.34
N LYS A 35 7.23 4.56 -9.34
CA LYS A 35 7.58 5.97 -9.16
C LYS A 35 6.71 6.63 -8.09
N ILE A 36 5.40 6.42 -8.11
CA ILE A 36 4.48 6.98 -7.11
C ILE A 36 4.81 6.43 -5.71
N ASN A 37 5.04 5.13 -5.58
CA ASN A 37 5.31 4.51 -4.28
C ASN A 37 6.65 4.98 -3.65
N THR A 38 7.65 5.31 -4.48
CA THR A 38 8.98 5.77 -3.99
C THR A 38 9.07 7.26 -3.65
N THR A 39 8.15 8.08 -4.13
CA THR A 39 8.35 9.54 -4.15
C THR A 39 7.86 10.24 -2.88
N THR A 40 7.09 9.60 -2.00
CA THR A 40 6.61 10.23 -0.76
C THR A 40 6.09 9.20 0.25
N ASP A 41 6.42 9.33 1.54
CA ASP A 41 5.83 8.56 2.65
C ASP A 41 4.52 9.21 3.17
N SER A 42 3.62 9.56 2.26
CA SER A 42 2.35 10.25 2.56
C SER A 42 1.15 9.33 2.42
N SER A 43 0.05 9.62 3.11
CA SER A 43 -1.21 8.90 2.88
C SER A 43 -1.71 9.05 1.45
N GLU A 44 -1.47 10.21 0.84
CA GLU A 44 -1.90 10.50 -0.53
C GLU A 44 -1.12 9.67 -1.55
N SER A 45 0.21 9.52 -1.38
CA SER A 45 1.03 8.71 -2.29
C SER A 45 0.69 7.22 -2.20
N ILE A 46 0.40 6.72 -1.00
CA ILE A 46 -0.07 5.33 -0.81
C ILE A 46 -1.43 5.14 -1.50
N LEU A 47 -2.35 6.09 -1.34
CA LEU A 47 -3.65 6.03 -2.01
C LEU A 47 -3.51 6.02 -3.54
N MET A 48 -2.67 6.91 -4.07
CA MET A 48 -2.38 6.97 -5.50
C MET A 48 -1.66 5.71 -6.00
N SER A 49 -0.82 5.08 -5.17
CA SER A 49 -0.17 3.81 -5.51
C SER A 49 -1.17 2.66 -5.55
N LEU A 50 -2.10 2.58 -4.60
CA LEU A 50 -3.19 1.58 -4.63
C LEU A 50 -4.11 1.78 -5.84
N ALA A 51 -4.48 3.03 -6.16
CA ALA A 51 -5.22 3.35 -7.38
C ALA A 51 -4.42 2.96 -8.64
N GLY A 52 -3.10 3.17 -8.63
CA GLY A 52 -2.21 2.75 -9.70
C GLY A 52 -2.15 1.23 -9.90
N LEU A 53 -2.28 0.43 -8.82
CA LEU A 53 -2.39 -1.02 -8.95
C LEU A 53 -3.64 -1.43 -9.73
N GLU A 54 -4.76 -0.75 -9.54
CA GLU A 54 -5.99 -1.04 -10.31
C GLU A 54 -5.75 -0.89 -11.83
N GLU A 55 -5.07 0.18 -12.24
CA GLU A 55 -4.68 0.40 -13.64
C GLU A 55 -3.69 -0.66 -14.12
N LEU A 56 -2.68 -0.99 -13.31
CA LEU A 56 -1.69 -2.02 -13.62
C LEU A 56 -2.33 -3.39 -13.84
N TYR A 57 -3.31 -3.79 -13.02
CA TYR A 57 -4.00 -5.06 -13.19
C TYR A 57 -4.96 -5.07 -14.38
N ASN A 58 -5.50 -3.92 -14.80
CA ASN A 58 -6.21 -3.83 -16.09
C ASN A 58 -5.24 -4.08 -17.25
N CYS A 59 -4.04 -3.46 -17.23
CA CYS A 59 -3.01 -3.73 -18.23
C CYS A 59 -2.55 -5.20 -18.20
N THR A 60 -2.47 -5.81 -17.02
CA THR A 60 -2.11 -7.22 -16.83
C THR A 60 -3.17 -8.14 -17.45
N ASP A 61 -4.46 -7.86 -17.24
CA ASP A 61 -5.57 -8.61 -17.83
C ASP A 61 -5.51 -8.60 -19.36
N GLU A 62 -5.32 -7.43 -19.97
CA GLU A 62 -5.19 -7.31 -21.43
C GLU A 62 -3.93 -8.02 -21.94
N PHE A 63 -2.81 -7.91 -21.21
CA PHE A 63 -1.54 -8.57 -21.54
C PHE A 63 -1.65 -10.11 -21.52
N LEU A 64 -2.33 -10.67 -20.52
CA LEU A 64 -2.56 -12.12 -20.40
C LEU A 64 -3.51 -12.65 -21.47
N LYS A 65 -4.40 -11.81 -22.02
CA LYS A 65 -5.31 -12.15 -23.13
C LYS A 65 -4.64 -12.11 -24.51
N MET A 66 -3.42 -11.57 -24.63
CA MET A 66 -2.70 -11.56 -25.89
C MET A 66 -2.32 -13.00 -26.31
N GLY A 67 -2.64 -13.38 -27.54
CA GLY A 67 -2.36 -14.73 -28.05
C GLY A 67 -0.88 -15.11 -28.04
N LEU A 68 0.03 -14.14 -28.15
CA LEU A 68 1.47 -14.36 -28.01
C LEU A 68 1.84 -14.76 -26.57
N THR A 69 1.28 -14.07 -25.58
CA THR A 69 1.46 -14.37 -24.16
C THR A 69 0.91 -15.76 -23.84
N GLN A 70 -0.34 -16.03 -24.23
CA GLN A 70 -0.98 -17.34 -24.00
C GLN A 70 -0.20 -18.49 -24.61
N ARG A 71 0.31 -18.33 -25.84
CA ARG A 71 1.09 -19.36 -26.53
C ARG A 71 2.33 -19.75 -25.73
N VAL A 72 3.08 -18.76 -25.28
CA VAL A 72 4.36 -19.00 -24.60
C VAL A 72 4.13 -19.47 -23.16
N MET A 73 3.07 -19.01 -22.52
CA MET A 73 2.62 -19.50 -21.22
C MET A 73 2.01 -20.91 -21.24
N SER A 74 1.65 -21.46 -22.41
CA SER A 74 1.16 -22.83 -22.54
C SER A 74 2.28 -23.89 -22.56
N SER A 75 3.54 -23.47 -22.52
CA SER A 75 4.69 -24.37 -22.34
C SER A 75 4.68 -25.00 -20.95
N SER A 76 5.43 -26.09 -20.74
CA SER A 76 5.55 -26.72 -19.42
C SER A 76 6.02 -25.71 -18.36
N ASP A 77 7.11 -25.01 -18.64
CA ASP A 77 7.69 -23.98 -17.77
C ASP A 77 6.73 -22.79 -17.57
N GLY A 78 6.03 -22.38 -18.63
CA GLY A 78 5.05 -21.31 -18.57
C GLY A 78 3.82 -21.65 -17.71
N SER A 79 3.37 -22.91 -17.76
CA SER A 79 2.24 -23.40 -16.96
C SER A 79 2.59 -23.47 -15.48
N GLU A 80 3.77 -24.01 -15.13
CA GLU A 80 4.25 -24.05 -13.74
C GLU A 80 4.38 -22.63 -13.17
N PHE A 81 4.94 -21.70 -13.94
CA PHE A 81 5.02 -20.30 -13.54
C PHE A 81 3.64 -19.64 -13.38
N MET A 82 2.68 -19.96 -14.27
CA MET A 82 1.31 -19.45 -14.14
C MET A 82 0.66 -19.91 -12.83
N GLU A 83 0.83 -21.17 -12.45
CA GLU A 83 0.35 -21.69 -11.16
C GLU A 83 0.97 -20.93 -9.97
N GLU A 84 2.27 -20.64 -10.02
CA GLU A 84 2.94 -19.81 -9.01
C GLU A 84 2.32 -18.40 -8.93
N MET A 85 2.06 -17.77 -10.07
CA MET A 85 1.42 -16.44 -10.13
C MET A 85 -0.03 -16.48 -9.62
N LEU A 86 -0.77 -17.55 -9.90
CA LEU A 86 -2.12 -17.76 -9.40
C LEU A 86 -2.13 -17.96 -7.88
N ASP A 87 -1.16 -18.67 -7.30
CA ASP A 87 -1.00 -18.76 -5.85
C ASP A 87 -0.64 -17.39 -5.25
N GLY A 88 0.30 -16.66 -5.87
CA GLY A 88 0.66 -15.30 -5.47
C GLY A 88 -0.54 -14.36 -5.43
N SER A 89 -1.39 -14.39 -6.46
CA SER A 89 -2.61 -13.57 -6.53
C SER A 89 -3.66 -13.96 -5.49
N LEU A 90 -3.83 -15.24 -5.14
CA LEU A 90 -4.70 -15.65 -4.02
C LEU A 90 -4.26 -14.97 -2.73
N ARG A 91 -2.95 -14.99 -2.48
CA ARG A 91 -2.38 -14.43 -1.26
C ARG A 91 -2.51 -12.91 -1.21
N LEU A 92 -2.40 -12.23 -2.36
CA LEU A 92 -2.70 -10.80 -2.47
C LEU A 92 -4.18 -10.50 -2.21
N MET A 93 -5.09 -11.35 -2.71
CA MET A 93 -6.52 -11.23 -2.45
C MET A 93 -6.84 -11.39 -0.96
N ASP A 94 -6.25 -12.37 -0.28
CA ASP A 94 -6.39 -12.56 1.16
C ASP A 94 -5.92 -11.31 1.92
N ILE A 95 -4.78 -10.74 1.53
CA ILE A 95 -4.25 -9.51 2.13
C ILE A 95 -5.21 -8.34 1.91
N CYS A 96 -5.78 -8.19 0.71
CA CYS A 96 -6.78 -7.15 0.43
C CYS A 96 -8.04 -7.34 1.27
N SER A 97 -8.50 -8.59 1.46
CA SER A 97 -9.67 -8.89 2.30
C SER A 97 -9.43 -8.47 3.74
N VAL A 98 -8.36 -8.96 4.37
CA VAL A 98 -8.06 -8.61 5.76
C VAL A 98 -7.75 -7.13 5.93
N SER A 99 -7.13 -6.49 4.92
CA SER A 99 -6.88 -5.05 4.94
C SER A 99 -8.18 -4.24 4.95
N ARG A 100 -9.23 -4.69 4.27
CA ARG A 100 -10.54 -4.05 4.33
C ARG A 100 -11.22 -4.25 5.68
N ASP A 101 -11.13 -5.46 6.25
CA ASP A 101 -11.66 -5.70 7.61
C ASP A 101 -11.01 -4.74 8.63
N LEU A 102 -9.70 -4.49 8.50
CA LEU A 102 -8.99 -3.51 9.32
C LEU A 102 -9.44 -2.06 9.07
N MET A 103 -9.83 -1.71 7.84
CA MET A 103 -10.42 -0.40 7.53
C MET A 103 -11.79 -0.22 8.18
N VAL A 104 -12.64 -1.25 8.15
CA VAL A 104 -13.93 -1.25 8.84
C VAL A 104 -13.73 -1.00 10.34
N GLU A 105 -12.81 -1.74 10.98
CA GLU A 105 -12.48 -1.57 12.40
C GLU A 105 -11.94 -0.16 12.69
N THR A 106 -11.04 0.36 11.83
CA THR A 106 -10.49 1.71 11.96
C THR A 106 -11.59 2.79 11.85
N HIS A 107 -12.53 2.61 10.93
CA HIS A 107 -13.66 3.50 10.71
C HIS A 107 -14.63 3.49 11.90
N GLU A 108 -14.91 2.33 12.49
CA GLU A 108 -15.68 2.22 13.74
C GLU A 108 -15.01 2.99 14.88
N HIS A 109 -13.69 2.85 15.04
CA HIS A 109 -12.95 3.62 16.04
C HIS A 109 -13.00 5.14 15.81
N VAL A 110 -12.91 5.60 14.56
CA VAL A 110 -13.06 7.03 14.24
C VAL A 110 -14.45 7.53 14.64
N ARG A 111 -15.51 6.76 14.36
CA ARG A 111 -16.88 7.09 14.75
C ARG A 111 -17.07 7.13 16.26
N ASP A 112 -16.47 6.21 17.00
CA ASP A 112 -16.49 6.21 18.46
C ASP A 112 -15.80 7.46 19.04
N VAL A 113 -14.66 7.84 18.47
CA VAL A 113 -13.95 9.07 18.85
C VAL A 113 -14.79 10.30 18.54
N GLN A 114 -15.36 10.41 17.32
CA GLN A 114 -16.27 11.51 16.95
C GLN A 114 -17.46 11.59 17.94
N SER A 115 -18.06 10.45 18.29
CA SER A 115 -19.15 10.36 19.26
C SER A 115 -18.74 10.85 20.65
N CYS A 116 -17.55 10.47 21.14
CA CYS A 116 -17.01 10.94 22.42
C CYS A 116 -16.75 12.45 22.42
N VAL A 117 -16.15 12.97 21.36
CA VAL A 117 -15.89 14.41 21.15
C VAL A 117 -17.19 15.19 21.17
N ARG A 118 -18.23 14.70 20.47
CA ARG A 118 -19.56 15.34 20.44
C ARG A 118 -20.29 15.29 21.79
N ARG A 119 -20.15 14.19 22.55
CA ARG A 119 -20.85 13.97 23.83
C ARG A 119 -20.10 14.51 25.07
N LYS A 120 -18.92 15.12 24.91
CA LYS A 120 -18.08 15.64 26.02
C LYS A 120 -17.71 14.60 27.09
N LYS A 121 -17.67 13.29 26.76
CA LYS A 121 -17.35 12.20 27.70
C LYS A 121 -15.86 11.84 27.62
N VAL A 122 -15.21 11.62 28.77
CA VAL A 122 -13.85 11.05 28.82
C VAL A 122 -13.93 9.62 28.31
N ALA A 123 -13.24 9.32 27.20
CA ALA A 123 -13.20 7.97 26.64
C ALA A 123 -12.59 7.01 27.67
N GLY A 124 -13.40 6.10 28.18
CA GLY A 124 -12.93 4.91 28.89
C GLY A 124 -12.54 3.86 27.86
N GLY A 125 -11.28 3.44 27.92
CA GLY A 125 -10.68 2.24 27.31
C GLY A 125 -11.34 1.70 26.04
N GLY A 126 -10.77 2.05 24.87
CA GLY A 126 -11.04 1.37 23.61
C GLY A 126 -9.88 0.44 23.27
N ASP A 127 -10.24 -0.82 23.02
CA ASP A 127 -9.39 -2.00 22.89
C ASP A 127 -8.23 -1.81 21.91
N GLN A 128 -7.22 -2.65 22.07
CA GLN A 128 -6.02 -2.63 21.25
C GLN A 128 -6.39 -3.17 19.87
N LEU A 129 -6.56 -2.31 18.86
CA LEU A 129 -6.46 -2.69 17.45
C LEU A 129 -5.29 -3.68 17.34
N ASP A 130 -5.62 -4.91 17.01
CA ASP A 130 -4.82 -6.06 17.43
C ASP A 130 -3.57 -6.10 16.55
N LYS A 131 -2.46 -5.52 17.04
CA LYS A 131 -1.14 -5.49 16.36
C LYS A 131 -0.67 -6.86 15.86
N LYS A 132 -1.29 -7.93 16.36
CA LYS A 132 -1.11 -9.30 15.91
C LYS A 132 -1.59 -9.53 14.47
N HIS A 133 -2.71 -8.91 14.04
CA HIS A 133 -3.24 -9.03 12.68
C HIS A 133 -2.30 -8.37 11.65
N GLU A 134 -1.84 -7.15 11.92
CA GLU A 134 -0.90 -6.42 11.04
C GLU A 134 0.41 -7.20 10.83
N ARG A 135 1.01 -7.72 11.91
CA ARG A 135 2.24 -8.53 11.81
C ARG A 135 2.05 -9.81 10.99
N LYS A 136 0.88 -10.43 11.06
CA LYS A 136 0.55 -11.62 10.26
C LYS A 136 0.47 -11.29 8.77
N LEU A 137 -0.07 -10.13 8.42
CA LEU A 137 -0.14 -9.64 7.04
C LEU A 137 1.25 -9.31 6.49
N LEU A 138 2.06 -8.57 7.24
CA LEU A 138 3.47 -8.29 6.91
C LEU A 138 4.28 -9.58 6.70
N GLY A 139 4.06 -10.60 7.55
CA GLY A 139 4.67 -11.91 7.39
C GLY A 139 4.21 -12.64 6.12
N SER A 140 2.91 -12.61 5.82
CA SER A 140 2.35 -13.18 4.59
C SER A 140 2.95 -12.52 3.35
N LEU A 141 3.12 -11.20 3.39
CA LEU A 141 3.71 -10.42 2.31
C LEU A 141 5.19 -10.78 2.09
N LYS A 142 5.96 -10.96 3.17
CA LYS A 142 7.35 -11.44 3.12
C LYS A 142 7.46 -12.85 2.53
N ASN A 143 6.48 -13.71 2.80
CA ASN A 143 6.41 -15.05 2.21
C ASN A 143 6.08 -15.03 0.71
N ILE A 144 5.39 -14.00 0.17
CA ILE A 144 5.20 -13.84 -1.29
C ILE A 144 6.54 -13.45 -1.92
N ASP A 145 7.15 -12.40 -1.39
CA ASP A 145 8.44 -11.84 -1.84
C ASP A 145 9.58 -12.89 -1.84
N GLY A 146 9.67 -13.68 -0.77
CA GLY A 146 10.65 -14.75 -0.66
C GLY A 146 10.45 -15.87 -1.69
N ARG A 147 9.21 -16.26 -1.99
CA ARG A 147 8.92 -17.31 -2.99
C ARG A 147 9.25 -16.83 -4.40
N LEU A 148 8.87 -15.60 -4.73
CA LEU A 148 9.24 -14.97 -6.00
C LEU A 148 10.77 -14.85 -6.12
N SER A 149 11.49 -14.54 -5.06
CA SER A 149 12.97 -14.46 -5.14
C SER A 149 13.60 -15.84 -5.39
N LEU A 150 13.02 -16.91 -4.82
CA LEU A 150 13.47 -18.29 -5.01
C LEU A 150 13.20 -18.80 -6.43
N SER A 151 12.02 -18.53 -6.99
CA SER A 151 11.69 -18.95 -8.35
C SER A 151 12.55 -18.27 -9.42
N SER A 152 13.04 -17.05 -9.17
CA SER A 152 13.94 -16.36 -10.12
C SER A 152 15.33 -16.98 -10.18
N SER A 153 15.81 -17.56 -9.07
CA SER A 153 17.15 -18.19 -9.02
C SER A 153 17.19 -19.59 -9.63
N LEU A 154 16.04 -20.21 -9.91
CA LEU A 154 15.94 -21.56 -10.47
C LEU A 154 15.92 -21.57 -12.01
N ASN A 155 15.66 -20.43 -12.65
CA ASN A 155 15.63 -20.29 -14.11
C ASN A 155 17.04 -20.11 -14.70
N ASN A 156 17.81 -21.20 -14.77
CA ASN A 156 19.14 -21.22 -15.40
C ASN A 156 19.18 -22.02 -16.73
N GLY A 157 18.02 -22.32 -17.33
CA GLY A 157 17.91 -23.07 -18.58
C GLY A 157 17.87 -22.20 -19.84
N GLU A 158 18.01 -22.83 -21.02
CA GLU A 158 17.74 -22.21 -22.33
C GLU A 158 16.23 -22.00 -22.52
N GLN A 159 15.69 -20.96 -21.87
CA GLN A 159 14.28 -20.58 -22.01
C GLN A 159 14.07 -19.67 -23.22
N ASP A 160 12.87 -19.75 -23.81
CA ASP A 160 12.42 -18.83 -24.84
C ASP A 160 12.51 -17.38 -24.34
N GLU A 161 13.16 -16.49 -25.10
CA GLU A 161 13.38 -15.09 -24.72
C GLU A 161 12.05 -14.35 -24.43
N HIS A 162 10.97 -14.70 -25.15
CA HIS A 162 9.65 -14.15 -24.91
C HIS A 162 9.04 -14.70 -23.62
N LEU A 163 9.29 -15.97 -23.27
CA LEU A 163 8.83 -16.56 -22.00
C LEU A 163 9.47 -15.82 -20.83
N VAL A 164 10.78 -15.63 -20.88
CA VAL A 164 11.55 -14.90 -19.85
C VAL A 164 11.00 -13.48 -19.68
N ALA A 165 10.76 -12.76 -20.79
CA ALA A 165 10.20 -11.41 -20.73
C ALA A 165 8.79 -11.38 -20.08
N VAL A 166 7.91 -12.33 -20.42
CA VAL A 166 6.58 -12.47 -19.80
C VAL A 166 6.71 -12.75 -18.31
N MET A 167 7.60 -13.67 -17.92
CA MET A 167 7.83 -14.03 -16.52
C MET A 167 8.34 -12.84 -15.70
N ASP A 168 9.29 -12.08 -16.24
CA ASP A 168 9.85 -10.90 -15.59
C ASP A 168 8.82 -9.80 -15.41
N ALA A 169 8.00 -9.53 -16.44
CA ALA A 169 6.92 -8.57 -16.36
C ALA A 169 5.90 -8.96 -15.25
N MET A 170 5.46 -10.21 -15.23
CA MET A 170 4.52 -10.71 -14.23
C MET A 170 5.10 -10.70 -12.81
N ARG A 171 6.37 -11.08 -12.65
CA ARG A 171 7.09 -10.98 -11.38
C ARG A 171 7.18 -9.53 -10.90
N GLY A 172 7.39 -8.59 -11.83
CA GLY A 172 7.32 -7.15 -11.58
C GLY A 172 5.96 -6.71 -11.02
N VAL A 173 4.85 -7.18 -11.62
CA VAL A 173 3.48 -6.89 -11.16
C VAL A 173 3.25 -7.33 -9.73
N VAL A 174 3.62 -8.58 -9.41
CA VAL A 174 3.48 -9.08 -8.04
C VAL A 174 4.39 -8.31 -7.09
N SER A 175 5.64 -8.06 -7.44
CA SER A 175 6.59 -7.32 -6.61
C SER A 175 6.12 -5.90 -6.27
N VAL A 176 5.63 -5.14 -7.25
CA VAL A 176 5.09 -3.79 -7.02
C VAL A 176 3.82 -3.84 -6.16
N SER A 177 2.93 -4.80 -6.42
CA SER A 177 1.72 -5.00 -5.62
C SER A 177 2.06 -5.30 -4.16
N VAL A 178 3.04 -6.17 -3.95
CA VAL A 178 3.57 -6.51 -2.62
C VAL A 178 4.13 -5.26 -1.94
N SER A 179 4.94 -4.48 -2.65
CA SER A 179 5.55 -3.26 -2.10
C SER A 179 4.50 -2.22 -1.69
N VAL A 180 3.47 -1.99 -2.51
CA VAL A 180 2.43 -0.99 -2.22
C VAL A 180 1.57 -1.44 -1.03
N LEU A 181 1.15 -2.70 -0.99
CA LEU A 181 0.42 -3.25 0.16
C LEU A 181 1.27 -3.23 1.43
N ARG A 182 2.60 -3.40 1.32
CA ARG A 182 3.52 -3.27 2.47
C ARG A 182 3.49 -1.85 3.02
N SER A 183 3.72 -0.87 2.15
CA SER A 183 3.72 0.54 2.51
C SER A 183 2.38 0.96 3.14
N PHE A 184 1.27 0.46 2.61
CA PHE A 184 -0.06 0.65 3.18
C PHE A 184 -0.16 0.08 4.62
N LEU A 185 0.21 -1.18 4.84
CA LEU A 185 0.12 -1.82 6.15
C LEU A 185 1.07 -1.18 7.19
N GLU A 186 2.27 -0.77 6.78
CA GLU A 186 3.22 -0.05 7.62
C GLU A 186 2.67 1.32 8.04
N PHE A 187 2.02 2.01 7.10
CA PHE A 187 1.35 3.28 7.36
C PHE A 187 0.22 3.15 8.39
N LEU A 188 -0.59 2.08 8.32
CA LEU A 188 -1.62 1.80 9.32
C LEU A 188 -1.03 1.54 10.70
N SER A 189 0.01 0.70 10.75
CA SER A 189 0.75 0.38 12.00
C SER A 189 1.29 1.66 12.66
N GLY A 190 1.78 2.61 11.86
CA GLY A 190 2.30 3.90 12.33
C GLY A 190 1.22 4.84 12.90
N ARG A 191 0.01 4.87 12.32
CA ARG A 191 -1.08 5.78 12.75
C ARG A 191 -1.75 5.35 14.05
N GLN A 192 -1.88 4.05 14.31
CA GLN A 192 -2.57 3.55 15.51
C GLN A 192 -1.91 3.97 16.84
N SER A 193 -0.59 4.23 16.84
CA SER A 193 0.14 4.73 18.01
C SER A 193 -0.14 6.21 18.36
N ASN A 194 -0.51 7.01 17.34
CA ASN A 194 -0.55 8.47 17.44
C ASN A 194 -1.95 9.03 17.75
N ILE A 195 -3.01 8.30 17.41
CA ILE A 195 -4.39 8.73 17.67
C ILE A 195 -4.67 8.69 19.18
N LYS A 196 -4.25 7.62 19.88
CA LYS A 196 -4.47 7.47 21.33
C LYS A 196 -3.72 8.54 22.15
N SER A 197 -2.47 8.86 21.80
CA SER A 197 -1.64 9.84 22.52
C SER A 197 -2.13 11.29 22.32
N LYS A 198 -2.57 11.64 21.10
CA LYS A 198 -3.14 12.96 20.80
C LYS A 198 -4.52 13.17 21.43
N LEU A 199 -5.36 12.15 21.48
CA LEU A 199 -6.65 12.25 22.17
C LEU A 199 -6.46 12.37 23.69
N ALA A 200 -5.53 11.61 24.27
CA ALA A 200 -5.22 11.70 25.69
C ALA A 200 -4.68 13.09 26.09
N SER A 201 -3.90 13.76 25.25
CA SER A 201 -3.38 15.10 25.55
C SER A 201 -4.44 16.21 25.43
N VAL A 202 -5.34 16.10 24.45
CA VAL A 202 -6.49 17.03 24.31
C VAL A 202 -7.47 16.87 25.48
N LEU A 203 -7.70 15.64 25.94
CA LEU A 203 -8.62 15.35 27.06
C LEU A 203 -8.03 15.68 28.44
N LYS A 204 -6.70 15.69 28.61
CA LYS A 204 -6.02 16.04 29.88
C LYS A 204 -6.08 17.53 30.22
N LYS A 205 -6.36 18.42 29.26
CA LYS A 205 -6.52 19.87 29.53
C LYS A 205 -7.74 20.21 30.43
N LYS A 206 -8.61 19.24 30.74
CA LYS A 206 -9.77 19.42 31.63
C LYS A 206 -9.49 19.26 33.13
N LYS A 207 -8.25 18.92 33.54
CA LYS A 207 -7.91 18.65 34.95
C LYS A 207 -6.93 19.66 35.54
N VAL A 208 -7.20 20.96 35.36
CA VAL A 208 -6.60 22.02 36.20
C VAL A 208 -7.75 22.82 36.81
N HIS A 209 -7.63 23.06 38.11
CA HIS A 209 -8.66 23.28 39.10
C HIS A 209 -9.66 24.43 38.86
N HIS A 210 -10.87 24.20 39.36
CA HIS A 210 -11.91 25.19 39.69
C HIS A 210 -11.43 26.05 40.87
N ASP A 211 -11.34 27.36 40.67
CA ASP A 211 -11.54 28.36 41.72
C ASP A 211 -12.30 29.55 41.11
N GLU A 212 -13.11 30.17 41.95
CA GLU A 212 -14.30 30.95 41.62
C GLU A 212 -13.95 32.41 41.23
N GLY A 213 -14.40 32.85 40.05
CA GLY A 213 -14.67 34.27 39.80
C GLY A 213 -13.88 34.97 38.70
N THR A 214 -14.25 34.79 37.43
CA THR A 214 -14.19 35.83 36.37
C THR A 214 -14.95 35.34 35.13
N LYS A 215 -16.10 35.95 34.86
CA LYS A 215 -17.02 35.54 33.76
C LYS A 215 -16.48 35.76 32.33
N ASN A 216 -15.32 36.40 32.17
CA ASN A 216 -14.74 36.71 30.85
C ASN A 216 -13.63 35.74 30.42
N GLU A 217 -12.98 35.03 31.34
CA GLU A 217 -11.93 34.06 31.02
C GLU A 217 -12.50 32.66 30.74
N LEU A 218 -13.61 32.31 31.40
CA LEU A 218 -14.34 31.06 31.15
C LEU A 218 -14.97 31.03 29.74
N GLU A 219 -15.49 32.16 29.26
CA GLU A 219 -16.10 32.27 27.93
C GLU A 219 -15.05 32.26 26.81
N SER A 220 -13.88 32.89 27.07
CA SER A 220 -12.67 32.79 26.25
C SER A 220 -12.16 31.34 26.17
N LEU A 221 -12.16 30.63 27.29
CA LEU A 221 -11.74 29.24 27.37
C LEU A 221 -12.73 28.29 26.70
N ASP A 222 -14.05 28.47 26.90
CA ASP A 222 -15.09 27.69 26.23
C ASP A 222 -15.11 27.92 24.72
N SER A 223 -14.84 29.15 24.27
CA SER A 223 -14.64 29.49 22.87
C SER A 223 -13.41 28.80 22.29
N ALA A 224 -12.26 28.87 22.97
CA ALA A 224 -11.03 28.19 22.54
C ALA A 224 -11.18 26.65 22.52
N ILE A 225 -11.91 26.08 23.48
CA ILE A 225 -12.24 24.65 23.53
C ILE A 225 -13.19 24.27 22.39
N CYS A 226 -14.20 25.10 22.08
CA CYS A 226 -15.09 24.88 20.94
C CYS A 226 -14.32 24.92 19.62
N CYS A 227 -13.48 25.93 19.38
CA CYS A 227 -12.66 26.00 18.18
C CYS A 227 -11.74 24.79 18.03
N SER A 228 -11.04 24.39 19.11
CA SER A 228 -10.18 23.19 19.09
C SER A 228 -10.96 21.90 18.85
N ARG A 229 -12.24 21.85 19.23
CA ARG A 229 -13.12 20.70 19.02
C ARG A 229 -13.59 20.64 17.57
N ASP A 230 -13.99 21.78 17.02
CA ASP A 230 -14.46 21.87 15.64
C ASP A 230 -13.30 21.56 14.67
N ASP A 231 -12.08 22.03 15.00
CA ASP A 231 -10.85 21.64 14.30
C ASP A 231 -10.55 20.14 14.39
N LEU A 232 -10.77 19.52 15.56
CA LEU A 232 -10.60 18.09 15.76
C LEU A 232 -11.64 17.28 14.99
N GLN A 233 -12.90 17.74 14.97
CA GLN A 233 -13.99 17.12 14.25
C GLN A 233 -13.72 17.14 12.74
N LYS A 234 -13.31 18.28 12.20
CA LYS A 234 -12.91 18.39 10.79
C LYS A 234 -11.78 17.43 10.44
N LYS A 235 -10.75 17.30 11.30
CA LYS A 235 -9.66 16.33 11.09
C LYS A 235 -10.14 14.88 11.15
N LEU A 236 -11.14 14.57 11.99
CA LEU A 236 -11.74 13.23 12.05
C LEU A 236 -12.55 12.94 10.78
N GLU A 237 -13.28 13.92 10.25
CA GLU A 237 -13.98 13.81 8.96
C GLU A 237 -13.00 13.62 7.80
N ASP A 238 -11.86 14.32 7.81
CA ASP A 238 -10.79 14.11 6.81
C ASP A 238 -10.21 12.69 6.87
N VAL A 239 -10.07 12.13 8.07
CA VAL A 239 -9.63 10.73 8.26
C VAL A 239 -10.69 9.76 7.76
N ASP A 240 -11.97 10.01 8.07
CA ASP A 240 -13.12 9.19 7.64
C ASP A 240 -13.15 9.08 6.10
N MET A 241 -13.10 10.22 5.41
CA MET A 241 -13.02 10.28 3.94
C MET A 241 -11.76 9.57 3.40
N SER A 242 -10.65 9.60 4.13
CA SER A 242 -9.44 8.88 3.73
C SER A 242 -9.62 7.37 3.84
N ILE A 243 -10.34 6.87 4.86
CA ILE A 243 -10.62 5.44 5.04
C ILE A 243 -11.49 4.94 3.89
N ASP A 244 -12.57 5.65 3.55
CA ASP A 244 -13.44 5.30 2.42
C ASP A 244 -12.65 5.15 1.11
N LYS A 245 -11.71 6.07 0.87
CA LYS A 245 -10.84 6.01 -0.32
C LYS A 245 -9.94 4.77 -0.29
N PHE A 246 -9.36 4.40 0.86
CA PHE A 246 -8.56 3.19 0.97
C PHE A 246 -9.40 1.92 0.75
N GLU A 247 -10.57 1.82 1.37
CA GLU A 247 -11.49 0.70 1.18
C GLU A 247 -11.88 0.51 -0.28
N LYS A 248 -12.24 1.61 -0.95
CA LYS A 248 -12.59 1.60 -2.37
C LYS A 248 -11.45 1.09 -3.24
N ASN A 249 -10.22 1.53 -3.01
CA ASN A 249 -9.07 1.09 -3.81
C ASN A 249 -8.68 -0.37 -3.50
N LEU A 250 -8.80 -0.82 -2.25
CA LEU A 250 -8.56 -2.22 -1.87
C LEU A 250 -9.60 -3.16 -2.50
N GLU A 251 -10.88 -2.80 -2.47
CA GLU A 251 -11.95 -3.52 -3.16
C GLU A 251 -11.73 -3.50 -4.67
N GLY A 252 -11.32 -2.34 -5.20
CA GLY A 252 -10.97 -2.18 -6.60
C GLY A 252 -9.90 -3.18 -7.02
N LEU A 253 -8.78 -3.23 -6.30
CA LEU A 253 -7.69 -4.17 -6.51
C LEU A 253 -8.15 -5.64 -6.40
N PHE A 254 -8.90 -5.97 -5.35
CA PHE A 254 -9.42 -7.32 -5.12
C PHE A 254 -10.24 -7.83 -6.31
N ARG A 255 -11.12 -6.99 -6.88
CA ARG A 255 -11.91 -7.35 -8.07
C ARG A 255 -11.05 -7.60 -9.30
N ARG A 256 -9.99 -6.83 -9.50
CA ARG A 256 -9.10 -7.00 -10.67
C ARG A 256 -8.26 -8.25 -10.53
N LEU A 257 -7.78 -8.55 -9.32
CA LEU A 257 -7.12 -9.82 -9.02
C LEU A 257 -8.02 -11.01 -9.36
N ILE A 258 -9.31 -10.98 -9.02
CA ILE A 258 -10.27 -12.02 -9.44
C ILE A 258 -10.36 -12.10 -10.96
N ARG A 259 -10.53 -10.96 -11.63
CA ARG A 259 -10.68 -10.89 -13.09
C ARG A 259 -9.47 -11.46 -13.82
N THR A 260 -8.24 -11.16 -13.39
CA THR A 260 -7.01 -11.66 -14.03
C THR A 260 -6.83 -13.17 -13.91
N ARG A 261 -7.60 -13.85 -13.06
CA ARG A 261 -7.55 -15.30 -12.87
C ARG A 261 -8.62 -16.06 -13.67
N ALA A 262 -9.63 -15.35 -14.17
CA ALA A 262 -10.79 -15.92 -14.85
C ALA A 262 -10.54 -16.05 -16.35
#